data_AF-A0A0T2IC61-F1
#
_entry.id   AF-A0A0T2IC61-F1
#
_cell.length_a   1.000
_cell.length_b   1.000
_cell.length_c   1.000
_cell.angle_alpha   90.00
_cell.angle_beta   90.00
_cell.angle_gamma   90.00
#
_symmetry.space_group_name_H-M   'P 1'
#
loop_
_entity.id
_entity.type
_entity.pdbx_description
1 polymer ?
#
loop_
_entity_poly.entity_id
_entity_poly.type
_entity_poly.pdbx_seq_one_letter_code
_entity_poly.pdbx_strand_id
1 'polypeptide(L)'
;MATPTVQSLHTYPVKGEPGLTLEAVVVDDAGLEGDRRKKAPVQVIAAEDVRDDTRANVVVTLASADLAATVGSVLRVGEVVLDVTGPAGGCPGVYAAVSRRGTVRVGDPVTTDQEPA
;
A
#
# COMPACT_ATOMS: atom_id res chain seq x y z
N MET A 1 15.04 -1.79 -16.46
CA MET A 1 13.92 -2.22 -15.61
C MET A 1 13.07 -1.00 -15.34
N ALA A 2 11.75 -1.06 -15.53
CA ALA A 2 10.88 0.08 -15.25
C ALA A 2 10.77 0.26 -13.73
N THR A 3 10.77 1.50 -13.25
CA THR A 3 10.58 1.81 -11.83
C THR A 3 9.17 1.34 -11.41
N PRO A 4 9.04 0.59 -10.30
CA PRO A 4 7.72 0.24 -9.77
C PRO A 4 6.89 1.49 -9.45
N THR A 5 5.57 1.41 -9.65
CA THR A 5 4.65 2.53 -9.45
C THR A 5 3.37 2.09 -8.75
N VAL A 6 2.60 3.06 -8.25
CA VAL A 6 1.23 2.86 -7.79
C VAL A 6 0.33 2.62 -8.98
N GLN A 7 -0.32 1.46 -9.02
CA GLN A 7 -1.24 1.10 -10.08
C GLN A 7 -2.68 1.56 -9.79
N SER A 8 -3.15 1.40 -8.55
CA SER A 8 -4.48 1.86 -8.15
C SER A 8 -4.57 2.10 -6.65
N LEU A 9 -5.51 2.98 -6.26
CA LEU A 9 -5.78 3.35 -4.88
C LEU A 9 -7.24 3.09 -4.55
N HIS A 10 -7.49 2.56 -3.35
CA HIS A 10 -8.83 2.22 -2.89
C HIS A 10 -9.03 2.59 -1.43
N THR A 11 -10.23 3.07 -1.11
CA THR A 11 -10.71 3.19 0.28
C THR A 11 -11.98 2.37 0.46
N TYR A 12 -12.22 1.94 1.69
CA TYR A 12 -13.35 1.10 2.10
C TYR A 12 -14.06 1.73 3.31
N PRO A 13 -14.78 2.86 3.13
CA PRO A 13 -15.33 3.63 4.25
C PRO A 13 -16.36 2.84 5.07
N VAL A 14 -17.10 1.93 4.43
CA VAL A 14 -18.18 1.15 5.05
C VAL A 14 -17.88 -0.35 4.98
N LYS A 15 -18.19 -1.05 6.08
CA LYS A 15 -17.97 -2.51 6.17
C LYS A 15 -18.87 -3.24 5.18
N GLY A 16 -18.27 -4.02 4.28
CA GLY A 16 -19.00 -4.91 3.38
C GLY A 16 -19.48 -4.24 2.10
N GLU A 17 -19.39 -2.92 1.99
CA GLU A 17 -19.68 -2.19 0.75
C GLU A 17 -18.48 -2.23 -0.21
N PRO A 18 -18.68 -2.03 -1.52
CA PRO A 18 -17.59 -1.87 -2.47
C PRO A 18 -16.60 -0.77 -2.06
N GLY A 19 -15.35 -0.91 -2.50
CA GLY A 19 -14.36 0.16 -2.33
C GLY A 19 -14.60 1.31 -3.28
N LEU A 20 -14.06 2.48 -2.93
CA LEU A 20 -13.97 3.63 -3.82
C LEU A 20 -12.58 3.65 -4.45
N THR A 21 -12.53 3.62 -5.79
CA THR A 21 -11.28 3.81 -6.52
C THR A 21 -10.95 5.29 -6.62
N LEU A 22 -9.69 5.62 -6.38
CA LEU A 22 -9.19 7.00 -6.33
C LEU A 22 -7.99 7.18 -7.27
N GLU A 23 -7.86 8.39 -7.82
CA GLU A 23 -6.64 8.81 -8.55
C GLU A 23 -5.56 9.35 -7.59
N ALA A 24 -5.99 9.89 -6.45
CA ALA A 24 -5.13 10.43 -5.41
C ALA A 24 -5.80 10.36 -4.04
N VAL A 25 -5.00 10.25 -2.98
CA VAL A 25 -5.50 10.22 -1.60
C VAL A 25 -4.46 10.78 -0.63
N VAL A 26 -4.93 11.52 0.39
CA VAL A 26 -4.10 11.94 1.51
C VAL A 26 -3.90 10.75 2.44
N VAL A 27 -2.66 10.52 2.82
CA VAL A 27 -2.28 9.49 3.80
C VAL A 27 -1.72 10.19 5.03
N ASP A 28 -2.37 9.98 6.16
CA ASP A 28 -1.97 10.50 7.47
C ASP A 28 -1.60 9.35 8.42
N ASP A 29 -1.21 9.66 9.65
CA ASP A 29 -0.76 8.68 10.66
C ASP A 29 -1.78 7.53 10.88
N ALA A 30 -3.06 7.82 10.67
CA ALA A 30 -4.16 6.85 10.81
C ALA A 30 -4.39 5.96 9.58
N GLY A 31 -3.83 6.30 8.41
CA GLY A 31 -4.07 5.65 7.12
C GLY A 31 -4.57 6.60 6.04
N LEU A 32 -5.25 6.07 5.03
CA LEU A 32 -5.84 6.85 3.94
C LEU A 32 -7.05 7.66 4.44
N GLU A 33 -7.13 8.92 4.05
CA GLU A 33 -8.27 9.79 4.34
C GLU A 33 -9.58 9.18 3.80
N GLY A 34 -10.60 9.12 4.65
CA GLY A 34 -11.89 8.52 4.32
C GLY A 34 -11.92 6.99 4.38
N ASP A 35 -10.80 6.30 4.63
CA ASP A 35 -10.77 4.86 4.78
C ASP A 35 -11.19 4.41 6.19
N ARG A 36 -11.91 3.28 6.27
CA ARG A 36 -12.16 2.62 7.55
C ARG A 36 -11.02 1.64 7.84
N ARG A 37 -10.02 2.12 8.56
CA ARG A 37 -8.92 1.30 9.07
C ARG A 37 -9.44 0.05 9.80
N LYS A 38 -8.84 -1.10 9.49
CA LYS A 38 -9.10 -2.36 10.20
C LYS A 38 -7.91 -2.82 11.04
N LYS A 39 -6.88 -3.41 10.41
CA LYS A 39 -5.73 -4.02 11.11
C LYS A 39 -4.53 -3.07 11.17
N ALA A 40 -4.23 -2.42 10.07
CA ALA A 40 -3.11 -1.47 9.93
C ALA A 40 -3.57 -0.21 9.18
N PRO A 41 -2.84 0.91 9.31
CA PRO A 41 -3.12 2.15 8.57
C PRO A 41 -3.20 1.95 7.06
N VAL A 42 -2.30 1.15 6.50
CA VAL A 42 -2.21 0.90 5.05
C VAL A 42 -2.00 -0.59 4.79
N GLN A 43 -2.77 -1.13 3.83
CA GLN A 43 -2.45 -2.40 3.19
C GLN A 43 -1.93 -2.14 1.77
N VAL A 44 -0.74 -2.68 1.47
CA VAL A 44 -0.13 -2.62 0.14
C VAL A 44 -0.12 -4.03 -0.46
N ILE A 45 -0.52 -4.15 -1.73
CA ILE A 45 -0.52 -5.43 -2.46
C ILE A 45 0.12 -5.25 -3.83
N ALA A 46 0.80 -6.28 -4.32
CA ALA A 46 1.30 -6.31 -5.68
C ALA A 46 0.15 -6.51 -6.68
N ALA A 47 0.24 -5.88 -7.84
CA ALA A 47 -0.75 -5.96 -8.91
C ALA A 47 -1.03 -7.41 -9.35
N GLU A 48 -0.01 -8.26 -9.37
CA GLU A 48 -0.10 -9.67 -9.76
C GLU A 48 -0.90 -10.53 -8.78
N ASP A 49 -1.08 -10.07 -7.54
CA ASP A 49 -1.83 -10.76 -6.50
C ASP A 49 -3.28 -10.29 -6.36
N VAL A 50 -3.70 -9.30 -7.15
CA VAL A 50 -5.07 -8.75 -7.08
C VAL A 50 -6.07 -9.78 -7.60
N ARG A 51 -7.06 -10.06 -6.77
CA ARG A 51 -8.25 -10.90 -7.06
C ARG A 51 -9.52 -10.08 -6.92
N ASP A 52 -10.63 -10.55 -7.47
CA ASP A 52 -11.93 -9.85 -7.45
C ASP A 52 -12.42 -9.47 -6.04
N ASP A 53 -12.05 -10.26 -5.03
CA ASP A 53 -12.41 -10.06 -3.62
C ASP A 53 -11.37 -9.26 -2.82
N THR A 54 -10.33 -8.75 -3.48
CA THR A 54 -9.22 -8.05 -2.84
C THR A 54 -9.69 -6.72 -2.26
N ARG A 55 -9.39 -6.52 -0.98
CA ARG A 55 -9.65 -5.27 -0.28
C ARG A 55 -8.36 -4.72 0.31
N ALA A 56 -7.61 -3.99 -0.51
CA ALA A 56 -6.32 -3.39 -0.16
C ALA A 56 -6.31 -1.91 -0.58
N ASN A 57 -5.57 -1.08 0.16
CA ASN A 57 -5.58 0.37 -0.07
C ASN A 57 -4.74 0.77 -1.28
N VAL A 58 -3.56 0.18 -1.41
CA VAL A 58 -2.57 0.56 -2.42
C VAL A 58 -2.17 -0.67 -3.21
N VAL A 59 -2.39 -0.63 -4.51
CA VAL A 59 -1.91 -1.65 -5.45
C VAL A 59 -0.68 -1.10 -6.15
N VAL A 60 0.41 -1.86 -6.15
CA VAL A 60 1.70 -1.45 -6.73
C VAL A 60 2.17 -2.41 -7.80
N THR A 61 2.98 -1.94 -8.75
CA THR A 61 3.60 -2.79 -9.78
C THR A 61 4.89 -3.46 -9.30
N LEU A 62 5.29 -3.27 -8.04
CA LEU A 62 6.39 -4.00 -7.41
C LEU A 62 6.01 -5.48 -7.30
N ALA A 63 6.93 -6.39 -7.62
CA ALA A 63 6.67 -7.82 -7.56
C ALA A 63 6.35 -8.26 -6.12
N SER A 64 5.52 -9.29 -5.97
CA SER A 64 5.07 -9.78 -4.67
C SER A 64 6.22 -10.22 -3.76
N ALA A 65 7.25 -10.85 -4.36
CA ALA A 65 8.43 -11.29 -3.64
C ALA A 65 9.23 -10.11 -3.07
N ASP A 66 9.42 -9.05 -3.87
CA ASP A 66 10.13 -7.84 -3.45
C ASP A 66 9.31 -7.08 -2.40
N LEU A 67 7.99 -6.99 -2.56
CA LEU A 67 7.10 -6.39 -1.57
C LEU A 67 7.15 -7.17 -0.25
N ALA A 68 7.15 -8.51 -0.28
CA ALA A 68 7.30 -9.33 0.93
C ALA A 68 8.66 -9.15 1.60
N ALA A 69 9.73 -8.94 0.83
CA ALA A 69 11.08 -8.69 1.35
C ALA A 69 11.21 -7.34 2.08
N THR A 70 10.26 -6.42 1.91
CA THR A 70 10.25 -5.15 2.65
C THR A 70 9.79 -5.27 4.10
N VAL A 71 9.28 -6.44 4.53
CA VAL A 71 8.84 -6.63 5.92
C VAL A 71 9.97 -6.31 6.91
N GLY A 72 9.68 -5.42 7.87
CA GLY A 72 10.66 -4.91 8.82
C GLY A 72 11.51 -3.75 8.29
N SER A 73 11.25 -3.28 7.07
CA SER A 73 11.94 -2.17 6.41
C SER A 73 10.96 -1.05 6.01
N VAL A 74 11.47 -0.06 5.28
CA VAL A 74 10.72 1.09 4.78
C VAL A 74 10.36 0.92 3.30
N LEU A 75 9.13 1.26 2.97
CA LEU A 75 8.61 1.39 1.60
C LEU A 75 8.23 2.86 1.35
N ARG A 76 8.75 3.45 0.29
CA ARG A 76 8.36 4.79 -0.15
C ARG A 76 7.37 4.70 -1.29
N VAL A 77 6.30 5.47 -1.20
CA VAL A 77 5.21 5.52 -2.17
C VAL A 77 4.91 6.99 -2.45
N GLY A 78 5.45 7.51 -3.56
CA GLY A 78 5.38 8.94 -3.86
C GLY A 78 6.00 9.79 -2.73
N GLU A 79 5.19 10.64 -2.11
CA GLU A 79 5.62 11.51 -1.00
C GLU A 79 5.60 10.80 0.37
N VAL A 80 4.90 9.65 0.45
CA VAL A 80 4.59 8.92 1.68
C VAL A 80 5.68 7.90 1.99
N VAL A 81 6.00 7.76 3.27
CA VAL A 81 6.92 6.74 3.78
C VAL A 81 6.16 5.81 4.71
N LEU A 82 6.29 4.51 4.45
CA LEU A 82 5.57 3.44 5.11
C LEU A 82 6.55 2.49 5.81
N ASP A 83 6.35 2.26 7.10
CA ASP A 83 7.07 1.24 7.86
C ASP A 83 6.33 -0.09 7.72
N VAL A 84 6.92 -1.05 7.03
CA VAL A 84 6.26 -2.31 6.72
C VAL A 84 6.32 -3.24 7.94
N THR A 85 5.21 -3.33 8.64
CA THR A 85 5.09 -4.02 9.93
C THR A 85 5.00 -5.54 9.83
N GLY A 86 4.60 -6.08 8.67
CA GLY A 86 4.41 -7.51 8.50
C GLY A 86 3.55 -7.90 7.30
N PRO A 87 3.40 -9.20 7.03
CA PRO A 87 2.54 -9.71 5.98
C PRO A 87 1.06 -9.41 6.25
N ALA A 88 0.27 -9.22 5.19
CA ALA A 88 -1.17 -9.06 5.30
C ALA A 88 -1.81 -10.39 5.74
N GLY A 89 -2.36 -10.44 6.96
CA GLY A 89 -2.86 -11.70 7.52
C GLY A 89 -4.02 -12.31 6.73
N GLY A 90 -3.75 -13.41 6.02
CA GLY A 90 -4.70 -14.24 5.27
C GLY A 90 -4.90 -13.85 3.79
N CYS A 91 -4.16 -12.85 3.29
CA CYS A 91 -4.19 -12.40 1.89
C CYS A 91 -2.78 -11.99 1.45
N PRO A 92 -2.49 -11.93 0.15
CA PRO A 92 -1.21 -11.39 -0.31
C PRO A 92 -1.01 -9.92 0.07
N GLY A 93 0.25 -9.48 0.02
CA GLY A 93 0.66 -8.11 0.37
C GLY A 93 1.14 -7.95 1.80
N VAL A 94 1.30 -6.69 2.21
CA VAL A 94 1.87 -6.29 3.49
C VAL A 94 1.04 -5.24 4.20
N TYR A 95 1.14 -5.21 5.52
CA TYR A 95 0.61 -4.14 6.36
C TYR A 95 1.71 -3.16 6.73
N ALA A 96 1.40 -1.87 6.65
CA ALA A 96 2.34 -0.83 7.00
C ALA A 96 1.73 0.25 7.90
N ALA A 97 2.57 0.81 8.75
CA ALA A 97 2.32 2.05 9.46
C ALA A 97 2.84 3.23 8.64
N VAL A 98 2.30 4.43 8.87
CA VAL A 98 2.72 5.64 8.17
C VAL A 98 3.78 6.33 9.03
N SER A 99 5.01 6.43 8.51
CA SER A 99 6.10 7.18 9.18
C SER A 99 6.27 8.59 8.63
N ARG A 100 5.83 8.83 7.38
CA ARG A 100 5.72 10.16 6.81
C ARG A 100 4.42 10.33 6.04
N ARG A 101 3.57 11.22 6.52
CA ARG A 101 2.33 11.65 5.85
C ARG A 101 2.60 12.37 4.52
N GLY A 102 1.63 12.33 3.63
CA GLY A 102 1.73 12.94 2.31
C GLY A 102 0.55 12.58 1.42
N THR A 103 0.63 12.92 0.14
CA THR A 103 -0.35 12.48 -0.86
C THR A 103 0.24 11.35 -1.70
N VAL A 104 -0.55 10.31 -1.93
CA VAL A 104 -0.25 9.25 -2.91
C VAL A 104 -1.15 9.43 -4.11
N ARG A 105 -0.58 9.29 -5.30
CA ARG A 105 -1.28 9.35 -6.60
C ARG A 105 -1.02 8.08 -7.39
N VAL A 106 -1.97 7.72 -8.25
CA VAL A 106 -1.74 6.69 -9.27
C VAL A 106 -0.57 7.12 -10.16
N GLY A 107 0.35 6.20 -10.42
CA GLY A 107 1.59 6.44 -11.15
C GLY A 107 2.77 6.92 -10.28
N ASP A 108 2.56 7.21 -8.99
CA ASP A 108 3.67 7.58 -8.10
C ASP A 108 4.71 6.46 -8.01
N PRO A 109 6.01 6.79 -7.93
CA PRO A 109 7.06 5.79 -7.84
C PRO A 109 7.01 5.05 -6.49
N VAL A 110 7.39 3.78 -6.54
CA VAL A 110 7.49 2.88 -5.39
C VAL A 110 8.94 2.41 -5.28
N THR A 111 9.57 2.69 -4.14
CA THR A 111 10.96 2.29 -3.89
C THR A 111 11.10 1.65 -2.52
N THR A 112 11.97 0.65 -2.43
CA THR A 112 12.32 -0.04 -1.19
C THR A 112 13.64 0.52 -0.66
N ASP A 113 13.75 0.83 0.64
CA ASP A 113 15.02 1.21 1.27
C ASP A 113 15.86 -0.03 1.62
N GLN A 114 15.88 -1.06 0.76
CA GLN A 114 16.77 -2.18 0.98
C GLN A 114 18.21 -1.70 0.78
N GLU A 115 18.99 -1.60 1.88
CA GLU A 115 20.44 -1.60 1.75
C GLU A 115 20.83 -2.94 1.10
N PRO A 116 21.62 -2.94 0.00
CA PRO A 116 22.15 -4.18 -0.53
C PRO A 116 23.03 -4.81 0.55
N ALA A 117 22.65 -6.00 1.01
CA ALA A 117 23.45 -6.82 1.91
C ALA A 117 24.81 -7.19 1.30
#